data_AF-A0A9X9HW05-F1
#
_entry.id   AF-A0A9X9HW05-F1
#
_cell.length_a   1.000
_cell.length_b   1.000
_cell.length_c   1.000
_cell.angle_alpha   90.00
_cell.angle_beta   90.00
_cell.angle_gamma   90.00
#
_symmetry.space_group_name_H-M   'P 1'
#
loop_
_entity.id
_entity.type
_entity.pdbx_description
1 polymer ?
#
loop_
_entity_poly.entity_id
_entity_poly.type
_entity_poly.pdbx_seq_one_letter_code
_entity_poly.pdbx_strand_id
1 'polypeptide(L)'
;MNPDLTVNSVTTNELKAGPVTINQGGIDAGNTTIQNVAPGKKGTDAVNVDQLNQKIGDVNSNVNKVDNNARAGVAQALATAGLPQAYLPGKSMLAIGGGHYRGETGYAVGFSSISDGGNWIIKGTASGNSRGHFGATAAVGYQW
;
A
#
# COMPACT_ATOMS: atom_id res chain seq x y z
N MET A 1 33.46 6.05 -51.32
CA MET A 1 33.39 6.46 -49.90
C MET A 1 32.40 7.60 -49.84
N ASN A 2 31.42 7.54 -48.95
CA ASN A 2 30.59 8.71 -48.69
C ASN A 2 31.41 9.58 -47.72
N PRO A 3 31.82 10.79 -48.12
CA PRO A 3 32.56 11.67 -47.22
C PRO A 3 31.66 12.10 -46.06
N ASP A 4 32.26 12.30 -44.90
CA ASP A 4 31.56 12.88 -43.76
C ASP A 4 31.09 14.31 -44.10
N LEU A 5 29.90 14.66 -43.65
CA LEU A 5 29.35 16.01 -43.75
C LEU A 5 29.38 16.68 -42.37
N THR A 6 30.20 17.72 -42.23
CA THR A 6 30.25 18.56 -41.03
C THR A 6 29.58 19.90 -41.33
N VAL A 7 28.56 20.26 -40.57
CA VAL A 7 27.82 21.54 -40.70
C VAL A 7 27.72 22.22 -39.34
N ASN A 8 27.78 23.56 -39.32
CA ASN A 8 27.65 24.32 -38.07
C ASN A 8 26.19 24.43 -37.60
N SER A 9 25.24 24.48 -38.54
CA SER A 9 23.81 24.61 -38.23
C SER A 9 22.96 24.07 -39.37
N VAL A 10 21.82 23.47 -39.02
CA VAL A 10 20.78 23.04 -39.96
C VAL A 10 19.46 23.70 -39.55
N THR A 11 18.79 24.35 -40.49
CA THR A 11 17.40 24.82 -40.34
C THR A 11 16.58 24.15 -41.41
N THR A 12 15.57 23.36 -41.01
CA THR A 12 14.71 22.60 -41.92
C THR A 12 13.32 22.43 -41.28
N ASN A 13 12.30 22.25 -42.11
CA ASN A 13 10.97 21.85 -41.64
C ASN A 13 10.94 20.39 -41.17
N GLU A 14 11.84 19.55 -41.72
CA GLU A 14 11.96 18.13 -41.40
C GLU A 14 13.41 17.64 -41.59
N LEU A 15 13.92 16.88 -40.62
CA LEU A 15 15.16 16.11 -40.72
C LEU A 15 14.84 14.62 -40.60
N LYS A 16 15.28 13.82 -41.57
CA LYS A 16 15.17 12.36 -41.56
C LYS A 16 16.54 11.70 -41.49
N ALA A 17 16.73 10.81 -40.51
CA ALA A 17 17.93 10.01 -40.34
C ALA A 17 17.53 8.53 -40.24
N GLY A 18 17.43 7.86 -41.40
CA GLY A 18 16.81 6.54 -41.48
C GLY A 18 15.34 6.61 -41.03
N PRO A 19 14.91 5.78 -40.05
CA PRO A 19 13.54 5.81 -39.54
C PRO A 19 13.26 6.97 -38.56
N VAL A 20 14.29 7.69 -38.10
CA VAL A 20 14.15 8.79 -37.13
C VAL A 20 13.76 10.08 -37.85
N THR A 21 12.75 10.80 -37.33
CA THR A 21 12.30 12.08 -37.86
C THR A 21 12.29 13.17 -36.78
N ILE A 22 12.79 14.36 -37.13
CA ILE A 22 12.70 15.57 -36.30
C ILE A 22 11.97 16.66 -37.09
N ASN A 23 10.86 17.16 -36.57
CA ASN A 23 10.06 18.21 -37.22
C ASN A 23 9.31 19.06 -36.17
N GLN A 24 8.38 19.91 -36.62
CA GLN A 24 7.59 20.79 -35.74
C GLN A 24 6.78 20.04 -34.66
N GLY A 25 6.47 18.75 -34.87
CA GLY A 25 5.77 17.89 -33.91
C GLY A 25 6.68 17.24 -32.86
N GLY A 26 8.00 17.40 -32.96
CA GLY A 26 8.98 16.84 -32.01
C GLY A 26 9.91 15.80 -32.64
N ILE A 27 10.28 14.80 -31.85
CA ILE A 27 11.20 13.72 -32.24
C ILE A 27 10.41 12.40 -32.29
N ASP A 28 10.42 11.76 -33.45
CA ASP A 28 9.98 10.37 -33.62
C ASP A 28 11.20 9.48 -33.82
N ALA A 29 11.43 8.55 -32.88
CA ALA A 29 12.54 7.61 -32.94
C ALA A 29 12.31 6.44 -33.92
N GLY A 30 11.13 6.35 -34.54
CA GLY A 30 10.81 5.33 -35.54
C GLY A 30 10.96 3.91 -35.00
N ASN A 31 10.46 3.64 -33.79
CA ASN A 31 10.62 2.37 -33.06
C ASN A 31 12.08 1.93 -32.80
N THR A 32 13.03 2.86 -32.83
CA THR A 32 14.43 2.59 -32.51
C THR A 32 14.71 2.81 -31.02
N THR A 33 15.49 1.92 -30.41
CA THR A 33 15.96 2.09 -29.02
C THR A 33 16.81 3.35 -28.88
N ILE A 34 16.47 4.20 -27.89
CA ILE A 34 17.27 5.36 -27.50
C ILE A 34 18.14 4.95 -26.30
N GLN A 35 19.46 4.94 -26.49
CA GLN A 35 20.44 4.56 -25.47
C GLN A 35 21.24 5.77 -24.97
N ASN A 36 21.96 5.61 -23.86
CA ASN A 36 22.76 6.66 -23.20
C ASN A 36 21.94 7.87 -22.74
N VAL A 37 20.68 7.65 -22.36
CA VAL A 37 19.83 8.66 -21.73
C VAL A 37 20.24 8.79 -20.26
N ALA A 38 20.92 9.90 -19.94
CA ALA A 38 21.23 10.24 -18.55
C ALA A 38 19.94 10.43 -17.72
N PRO A 39 19.97 10.21 -16.40
CA PRO A 39 18.81 10.42 -15.56
C PRO A 39 18.25 11.84 -15.70
N GLY A 40 16.94 11.95 -15.93
CA GLY A 40 16.25 13.23 -15.98
C GLY A 40 16.29 13.95 -14.62
N LYS A 41 16.52 15.27 -14.63
CA LYS A 41 16.63 16.11 -13.42
C LYS A 41 15.51 17.13 -13.30
N LYS A 42 14.95 17.59 -14.42
CA LYS A 42 13.81 18.52 -14.49
C LYS A 42 12.54 17.76 -14.88
N GLY A 43 11.38 18.34 -14.57
CA GLY A 43 10.08 17.71 -14.85
C GLY A 43 9.75 17.50 -16.34
N THR A 44 10.54 18.07 -17.25
CA THR A 44 10.39 17.93 -18.71
C THR A 44 11.49 17.07 -19.34
N ASP A 45 12.40 16.53 -18.54
CA ASP A 45 13.46 15.66 -19.06
C ASP A 45 12.89 14.25 -19.31
N ALA A 46 13.45 13.56 -20.30
CA ALA A 46 13.15 12.15 -20.49
C ALA A 46 13.61 11.33 -19.27
N VAL A 47 12.83 10.33 -18.88
CA VAL A 47 13.19 9.35 -17.86
C VAL A 47 13.88 8.15 -18.53
N ASN A 48 14.90 7.61 -17.89
CA ASN A 48 15.51 6.36 -18.35
C ASN A 48 14.93 5.13 -17.62
N VAL A 49 15.26 3.94 -18.11
CA VAL A 49 14.71 2.67 -17.59
C VAL A 49 15.12 2.42 -16.13
N ASP A 50 16.30 2.86 -15.70
CA ASP A 50 16.74 2.71 -14.31
C ASP A 50 15.85 3.52 -13.34
N GLN A 51 15.54 4.77 -13.69
CA GLN A 51 14.61 5.60 -12.91
C GLN A 51 13.22 4.96 -12.82
N LEU A 52 12.73 4.41 -13.94
CA LEU A 52 11.43 3.72 -13.98
C LEU A 52 11.44 2.46 -13.09
N ASN A 53 12.45 1.60 -13.23
CA ASN A 53 12.59 0.36 -12.46
C ASN A 53 12.69 0.63 -10.96
N GLN A 54 13.42 1.68 -10.55
CA GLN A 54 13.47 2.09 -9.15
C GLN A 54 12.08 2.43 -8.62
N LYS A 55 11.30 3.22 -9.36
CA LYS A 55 9.94 3.60 -8.96
C LYS A 55 8.97 2.42 -8.95
N ILE A 56 9.10 1.49 -9.88
CA ILE A 56 8.32 0.24 -9.87
C ILE A 56 8.70 -0.59 -8.63
N GLY A 57 9.98 -0.67 -8.27
CA GLY A 57 10.44 -1.33 -7.04
C GLY A 57 9.87 -0.71 -5.77
N ASP A 58 9.83 0.62 -5.69
CA ASP A 58 9.20 1.35 -4.58
C ASP A 58 7.69 1.01 -4.48
N VAL A 59 6.99 1.01 -5.63
CA VAL A 59 5.56 0.66 -5.69
C VAL A 59 5.31 -0.77 -5.25
N ASN A 60 6.07 -1.75 -5.76
CA ASN A 60 5.93 -3.16 -5.37
C ASN A 60 6.16 -3.35 -3.87
N SER A 61 7.16 -2.66 -3.31
CA SER A 61 7.43 -2.67 -1.88
C SER A 61 6.26 -2.09 -1.07
N ASN A 62 5.64 -1.02 -1.56
CA ASN A 62 4.46 -0.42 -0.92
C ASN A 62 3.23 -1.33 -1.02
N VAL A 63 3.00 -1.99 -2.16
CA VAL A 63 1.92 -2.95 -2.34
C VAL A 63 2.06 -4.11 -1.35
N ASN A 64 3.26 -4.67 -1.19
CA ASN A 64 3.52 -5.73 -0.21
C ASN A 64 3.27 -5.26 1.23
N LYS A 65 3.64 -4.01 1.56
CA LYS A 65 3.34 -3.43 2.88
C LYS A 65 1.84 -3.28 3.11
N VAL A 66 1.09 -2.83 2.10
CA VAL A 66 -0.37 -2.68 2.19
C VAL A 66 -1.04 -4.04 2.40
N ASP A 67 -0.65 -5.05 1.63
CA ASP A 67 -1.17 -6.42 1.77
C ASP A 67 -0.87 -7.00 3.17
N ASN A 68 0.36 -6.88 3.66
CA ASN A 68 0.72 -7.35 5.02
C ASN A 68 -0.03 -6.57 6.12
N ASN A 69 -0.19 -5.25 5.98
CA ASN A 69 -0.99 -4.46 6.92
C ASN A 69 -2.46 -4.90 6.94
N ALA A 70 -3.04 -5.18 5.77
CA ALA A 70 -4.42 -5.65 5.68
C ALA A 70 -4.60 -7.03 6.34
N ARG A 71 -3.68 -7.97 6.06
CA ARG A 71 -3.69 -9.32 6.68
C ARG A 71 -3.58 -9.25 8.20
N ALA A 72 -2.71 -8.37 8.71
CA ALA A 72 -2.54 -8.15 10.15
C ALA A 72 -3.79 -7.52 10.80
N GLY A 73 -4.46 -6.61 10.08
CA GLY A 73 -5.77 -6.07 10.49
C GLY A 73 -6.84 -7.16 10.60
N VAL A 74 -6.89 -8.11 9.66
CA VAL A 74 -7.79 -9.28 9.75
C VAL A 74 -7.44 -10.16 10.94
N ALA A 75 -6.16 -10.45 11.16
CA ALA A 75 -5.71 -11.23 12.33
C ALA A 75 -6.10 -10.56 13.66
N GLN A 76 -6.00 -9.23 13.75
CA GLN A 76 -6.45 -8.44 14.90
C GLN A 76 -7.97 -8.52 15.11
N ALA A 77 -8.73 -8.43 14.01
CA ALA A 77 -10.18 -8.56 14.05
C ALA A 77 -10.59 -9.96 14.55
N LEU A 78 -9.94 -11.02 14.06
CA LEU A 78 -10.14 -12.39 14.54
C LEU A 78 -9.81 -12.52 16.03
N ALA A 79 -8.67 -11.96 16.47
CA ALA A 79 -8.29 -11.96 17.88
C ALA A 79 -9.34 -11.30 18.78
N THR A 80 -9.92 -10.19 18.31
CA THR A 80 -10.94 -9.43 19.03
C THR A 80 -12.31 -10.15 19.02
N ALA A 81 -12.69 -10.72 17.87
CA ALA A 81 -13.94 -11.46 17.69
C ALA A 81 -13.98 -12.76 18.50
N GLY A 82 -12.83 -13.42 18.66
CA GLY A 82 -12.70 -14.64 19.47
C GLY A 82 -12.77 -14.41 20.99
N LEU A 83 -12.82 -13.16 21.47
CA LEU A 83 -12.86 -12.88 22.90
C LEU A 83 -14.21 -13.28 23.52
N PRO A 84 -14.22 -14.18 24.53
CA PRO A 84 -15.44 -14.52 25.26
C PRO A 84 -16.03 -13.30 25.96
N GLN A 85 -17.34 -13.34 26.19
CA GLN A 85 -18.11 -12.30 26.87
C GLN A 85 -18.68 -12.85 28.18
N ALA A 86 -18.81 -11.99 29.20
CA ALA A 86 -19.61 -12.30 30.39
C ALA A 86 -21.02 -12.75 29.98
N TYR A 87 -21.55 -13.76 30.69
CA TYR A 87 -22.88 -14.34 30.45
C TYR A 87 -23.76 -14.41 31.72
N LEU A 88 -23.24 -13.96 32.87
CA LEU A 88 -23.95 -13.95 34.15
C LEU A 88 -24.26 -12.50 34.58
N PRO A 89 -25.50 -12.19 35.03
CA PRO A 89 -25.86 -10.90 35.59
C PRO A 89 -24.96 -10.50 36.78
N GLY A 90 -24.61 -9.22 36.85
CA GLY A 90 -23.73 -8.66 37.89
C GLY A 90 -22.28 -9.15 37.84
N LYS A 91 -21.87 -9.86 36.77
CA LYS A 91 -20.49 -10.34 36.59
C LYS A 91 -19.78 -9.54 35.50
N SER A 92 -18.48 -9.39 35.72
CA SER A 92 -17.54 -8.84 34.75
C SER A 92 -16.56 -9.92 34.31
N MET A 93 -16.06 -9.81 33.09
CA MET A 93 -15.10 -10.73 32.50
C MET A 93 -13.95 -9.95 31.87
N LEU A 94 -12.73 -10.40 32.16
CA LEU A 94 -11.51 -10.03 31.44
C LEU A 94 -11.13 -11.20 30.52
N ALA A 95 -10.81 -10.90 29.27
CA ALA A 95 -10.44 -11.89 28.25
C ALA A 95 -9.18 -11.45 27.50
N ILE A 96 -8.40 -12.42 27.05
CA ILE A 96 -7.27 -12.24 26.14
C ILE A 96 -7.43 -13.20 24.97
N GLY A 97 -7.07 -12.77 23.77
CA GLY A 97 -7.27 -13.51 22.54
C GLY A 97 -6.16 -13.24 21.53
N GLY A 98 -5.97 -14.20 20.62
CA GLY A 98 -5.02 -14.13 19.53
C GLY A 98 -5.67 -14.53 18.21
N GLY A 99 -5.13 -14.03 17.11
CA GLY A 99 -5.60 -14.35 15.77
C GLY A 99 -4.41 -14.54 14.84
N HIS A 100 -4.55 -15.43 13.87
CA HIS A 100 -3.55 -15.67 12.84
C HIS A 100 -4.24 -15.66 11.47
N TYR A 101 -3.67 -14.93 10.52
CA TYR A 101 -4.21 -14.88 9.17
C TYR A 101 -3.10 -14.66 8.14
N ARG A 102 -2.92 -15.65 7.25
CA ARG A 102 -2.00 -15.59 6.09
C ARG A 102 -0.60 -15.06 6.42
N GLY A 103 -0.03 -15.52 7.54
CA GLY A 103 1.34 -15.17 7.98
C GLY A 103 1.44 -14.00 8.96
N GLU A 104 0.35 -13.26 9.19
CA GLU A 104 0.30 -12.16 10.17
C GLU A 104 -0.47 -12.58 11.43
N THR A 105 -0.20 -11.92 12.55
CA THR A 105 -0.83 -12.22 13.85
C THR A 105 -1.46 -10.98 14.48
N GLY A 106 -2.52 -11.20 15.25
CA GLY A 106 -3.22 -10.20 16.03
C GLY A 106 -3.38 -10.66 17.46
N TYR A 107 -3.48 -9.71 18.38
CA TYR A 107 -3.76 -9.95 19.80
C TYR A 107 -4.77 -8.94 20.31
N ALA A 108 -5.58 -9.35 21.28
CA ALA A 108 -6.62 -8.51 21.85
C ALA A 108 -6.80 -8.79 23.34
N VAL A 109 -7.15 -7.76 24.09
CA VAL A 109 -7.61 -7.84 25.48
C VAL A 109 -8.98 -7.20 25.52
N GLY A 110 -9.93 -7.85 26.19
CA GLY A 110 -11.31 -7.39 26.29
C GLY A 110 -11.83 -7.41 27.71
N PHE A 111 -12.69 -6.45 27.99
CA PHE A 111 -13.49 -6.39 29.19
C PHE A 111 -14.97 -6.44 28.79
N SER A 112 -15.79 -7.15 29.56
CA SER A 112 -17.25 -7.09 29.44
C SER A 112 -17.92 -7.18 30.79
N SER A 113 -19.12 -6.60 30.91
CA SER A 113 -19.92 -6.64 32.15
C SER A 113 -21.40 -6.68 31.82
N ILE A 114 -22.16 -7.42 32.63
CA ILE A 114 -23.62 -7.45 32.58
C ILE A 114 -24.17 -6.78 33.84
N SER A 115 -25.12 -5.86 33.69
CA SER A 115 -25.81 -5.23 34.83
C SER A 115 -26.43 -6.27 35.77
N ASP A 116 -26.64 -5.91 37.04
CA ASP A 116 -27.27 -6.81 38.03
C ASP A 116 -28.66 -7.29 37.59
N GLY A 117 -29.42 -6.41 36.91
CA GLY A 117 -30.73 -6.76 36.35
C GLY A 117 -30.68 -7.63 35.10
N GLY A 118 -29.50 -8.00 34.59
CA GLY A 118 -29.31 -8.85 33.41
C GLY A 118 -29.59 -8.19 32.05
N ASN A 119 -30.20 -7.00 32.06
CA ASN A 119 -30.75 -6.41 30.84
C ASN A 119 -29.71 -5.61 30.03
N TRP A 120 -28.66 -5.08 30.66
CA TRP A 120 -27.61 -4.32 29.96
C TRP A 120 -26.30 -5.09 29.91
N ILE A 121 -25.66 -5.08 28.74
CA ILE A 121 -24.36 -5.68 28.48
C ILE A 121 -23.44 -4.60 27.92
N ILE A 122 -22.25 -4.43 28.50
CA ILE A 122 -21.19 -3.59 27.94
C ILE A 122 -19.96 -4.42 27.58
N LYS A 123 -19.28 -4.05 26.50
CA LYS A 123 -18.03 -4.68 26.06
C LYS A 123 -17.06 -3.61 25.56
N GLY A 124 -15.82 -3.70 25.99
CA GLY A 124 -14.71 -2.90 25.49
C GLY A 124 -13.55 -3.81 25.12
N THR A 125 -12.84 -3.53 24.03
CA THR A 125 -11.65 -4.28 23.64
C THR A 125 -10.55 -3.34 23.18
N ALA A 126 -9.31 -3.69 23.47
CA ALA A 126 -8.11 -3.08 22.89
C ALA A 126 -7.30 -4.19 22.21
N SER A 127 -6.76 -3.91 21.04
CA SER A 127 -6.07 -4.91 20.24
C SER A 127 -4.92 -4.31 19.44
N GLY A 128 -4.00 -5.17 19.03
CA GLY A 128 -2.87 -4.83 18.17
C GLY A 128 -2.48 -5.99 17.27
N ASN A 129 -1.50 -5.75 16.39
CA ASN A 129 -1.05 -6.76 15.44
C ASN A 129 0.47 -6.73 15.18
N SER A 130 0.96 -7.76 14.47
CA SER A 130 2.36 -7.97 14.11
C SER A 130 2.98 -6.86 13.25
N ARG A 131 2.16 -5.98 12.66
CA ARG A 131 2.62 -4.82 11.88
C ARG A 131 2.70 -3.53 12.72
N GLY A 132 2.39 -3.61 14.02
CA GLY A 132 2.47 -2.48 14.94
C GLY A 132 1.27 -1.53 14.92
N HIS A 133 0.15 -1.92 14.32
CA HIS A 133 -1.09 -1.14 14.40
C HIS A 133 -1.90 -1.54 15.63
N PHE A 134 -2.58 -0.56 16.22
CA PHE A 134 -3.42 -0.74 17.41
C PHE A 134 -4.83 -0.24 17.13
N GLY A 135 -5.81 -0.78 17.86
CA GLY A 135 -7.20 -0.36 17.77
C GLY A 135 -7.96 -0.66 19.05
N ALA A 136 -9.16 -0.10 19.16
CA ALA A 136 -10.07 -0.36 20.27
C ALA A 136 -11.52 -0.35 19.78
N THR A 137 -12.39 -1.07 20.49
CA THR A 137 -13.84 -1.04 20.26
C THR A 137 -14.58 -0.91 21.58
N ALA A 138 -15.77 -0.32 21.55
CA ALA A 138 -16.71 -0.27 22.66
C ALA A 138 -18.12 -0.56 22.14
N ALA A 139 -18.90 -1.31 22.90
CA ALA A 139 -20.26 -1.72 22.54
C ALA A 139 -21.16 -1.81 23.77
N VAL A 140 -22.46 -1.58 23.56
CA VAL A 140 -23.52 -1.75 24.55
C VAL A 140 -24.68 -2.51 23.91
N GLY A 141 -25.30 -3.42 24.66
CA GLY A 141 -26.48 -4.17 24.25
C GLY A 141 -27.53 -4.15 25.35
N TYR A 142 -28.81 -4.20 24.95
CA TYR A 142 -29.95 -4.35 25.85
C TYR A 142 -30.73 -5.61 25.46
N GLN A 143 -31.12 -6.41 26.45
CA GLN A 143 -31.97 -7.60 26.28
C GLN A 143 -33.16 -7.54 27.25
N TRP A 144 -34.29 -8.11 26.83
CA TRP A 144 -35.55 -8.17 27.56
C TRP A 144 -36.13 -9.59 27.59
#